data_AF-A0A564Z3N0-F1
#
_entry.id   AF-A0A564Z3N0-F1
#
_cell.length_a   1.000
_cell.length_b   1.000
_cell.length_c   1.000
_cell.angle_alpha   90.00
_cell.angle_beta   90.00
_cell.angle_gamma   90.00
#
_symmetry.space_group_name_H-M   'P 1'
#
loop_
_entity.id
_entity.type
_entity.pdbx_description
1 polymer ?
#
loop_
_entity_poly.entity_id
_entity_poly.type
_entity_poly.pdbx_seq_one_letter_code
_entity_poly.pdbx_strand_id
1 'polypeptide(L)'
;MRLMPSVLGAFQNLQWLNIGGTKVDSVYLEELVKYLPRLKYLDISETKVNNITPLKVLKENLNGLIIHCLPLENDIDFEMTLSVLLELKELRVLDVSHYETAASSRFNEIDLFIHSHFAPQIRQLDISGNPFRLTIRDVMEFMKNHSNLRCLGLVLEGWDATELCAQFPNVDIFGGMGEEQIRKTIKRCLDRPCYLTSAFNNISNELNEEDVEEEYFTSDLLELVVRTLENLECLEECSAEGLKSITYLISNLKLENIAHELLNRLTTLLFLAAEKWDNEIVSFWCHEIFLEIKEDRRITFDYKRYCNILFLNLDRFRDAFTKFGAVQLLLNHCFPGMTEADLNEVGVTPTYMKCLIKNAAEIYLEESEVLELIVEGGDERLHYLRDFCKYEHTDNSTINCIFQPYIFAIIKKLIAENLGACRLAIEFGGIEVMTQILQQLRLQVRANKSDNSSGAEYQELTRPKCIEQTTMRIKASRRDGEQRRRGGSVGIEIYFGNRLLNLTFPVTSDDEKGPYWCQEIRICLENDRTVIANTNKQTNKLSLYFITFRLLYILPAAINI
;
A
#
# COMPACT_ATOMS: atom_id res chain seq x y z
N MET A 1 -13.11 27.62 19.81
CA MET A 1 -14.15 28.56 20.27
C MET A 1 -15.39 27.73 20.57
N ARG A 2 -15.93 27.73 21.81
CA ARG A 2 -17.25 27.12 22.06
C ARG A 2 -18.28 28.11 21.52
N LEU A 3 -18.90 27.82 20.37
CA LEU A 3 -20.15 28.51 20.00
C LEU A 3 -21.14 28.25 21.13
N MET A 4 -21.93 29.25 21.52
CA MET A 4 -23.04 29.06 22.46
C MET A 4 -24.32 28.94 21.64
N PRO A 5 -25.20 27.96 21.90
CA PRO A 5 -26.45 27.79 21.13
C PRO A 5 -27.31 29.05 21.13
N SER A 6 -27.31 29.79 22.24
CA SER A 6 -28.03 31.06 22.40
C SER A 6 -27.57 32.16 21.43
N VAL A 7 -26.28 32.17 21.05
CA VAL A 7 -25.75 33.12 20.07
C VAL A 7 -26.30 32.80 18.68
N LEU A 8 -26.45 31.51 18.34
CA LEU A 8 -27.08 31.10 17.09
C LEU A 8 -28.58 31.45 17.08
N GLY A 9 -29.24 31.46 18.24
CA GLY A 9 -30.61 31.93 18.40
C GLY A 9 -30.85 33.39 17.99
N ALA A 10 -29.80 34.21 17.88
CA ALA A 10 -29.92 35.56 17.30
C ALA A 10 -30.30 35.52 15.80
N PHE A 11 -29.97 34.44 15.09
CA PHE A 11 -30.32 34.24 13.69
C PHE A 11 -31.71 33.61 13.55
N GLN A 12 -32.75 34.35 13.91
CA GLN A 12 -34.15 33.86 13.96
C GLN A 12 -34.71 33.31 12.63
N ASN A 13 -34.05 33.57 11.50
CA ASN A 13 -34.42 33.09 10.17
C ASN A 13 -33.47 32.02 9.62
N LEU A 14 -32.55 31.51 10.43
CA LEU A 14 -31.61 30.47 10.01
C LEU A 14 -32.38 29.20 9.61
N GLN A 15 -32.21 28.79 8.35
CA GLN A 15 -32.85 27.59 7.79
C GLN A 15 -31.82 26.49 7.47
N TRP A 16 -30.55 26.84 7.35
CA TRP A 16 -29.47 25.92 7.00
C TRP A 16 -28.34 26.07 8.00
N LEU A 17 -27.92 24.95 8.60
CA LEU A 17 -26.82 24.92 9.54
C LEU A 17 -25.96 23.69 9.26
N ASN A 18 -24.67 23.91 9.00
CA ASN A 18 -23.66 22.87 9.01
C ASN A 18 -22.72 23.12 10.19
N ILE A 19 -22.64 22.12 11.08
CA ILE A 19 -21.73 22.07 12.22
C ILE A 19 -21.02 20.71 12.28
N GLY A 20 -20.89 20.03 11.14
CA GLY A 20 -20.16 18.78 11.00
C GLY A 20 -18.67 18.94 11.33
N GLY A 21 -18.03 17.86 11.78
CA GLY A 21 -16.63 17.85 12.21
C GLY A 21 -16.34 18.67 13.47
N THR A 22 -17.37 19.16 14.17
CA THR A 22 -17.22 19.94 15.41
C THR A 22 -17.37 19.07 16.66
N LYS A 23 -16.97 19.59 17.82
CA LYS A 23 -17.08 18.88 19.12
C LYS A 23 -18.47 18.99 19.77
N VAL A 24 -19.51 19.25 18.99
CA VAL A 24 -20.90 19.37 19.46
C VAL A 24 -21.39 18.01 19.96
N ASP A 25 -22.07 17.98 21.10
CA ASP A 25 -22.64 16.78 21.72
C ASP A 25 -24.17 16.83 21.77
N SER A 26 -24.80 15.76 22.26
CA SER A 26 -26.26 15.64 22.34
C SER A 26 -26.90 16.72 23.24
N VAL A 27 -26.19 17.20 24.27
CA VAL A 27 -26.68 18.27 25.16
C VAL A 27 -26.74 19.59 24.40
N TYR A 28 -25.68 19.90 23.65
CA TYR A 28 -25.64 21.07 22.79
C TYR A 28 -26.75 21.03 21.72
N LEU A 29 -26.98 19.87 21.10
CA LEU A 29 -28.06 19.69 20.12
C LEU A 29 -29.43 20.00 20.75
N GLU A 30 -29.66 19.54 21.99
CA GLU A 30 -30.90 19.81 22.72
C GLU A 30 -31.14 21.30 22.96
N GLU A 31 -30.09 22.05 23.29
CA GLU A 31 -30.19 23.51 23.41
C GLU A 31 -30.37 24.19 22.05
N LEU A 32 -29.64 23.75 21.04
CA LEU A 32 -29.63 24.34 19.69
C LEU A 32 -31.02 24.35 19.06
N VAL A 33 -31.73 23.21 19.09
CA VAL A 33 -33.05 23.09 18.45
C VAL A 33 -34.11 23.97 19.13
N LYS A 34 -33.93 24.35 20.40
CA LYS A 34 -34.82 25.28 21.12
C LYS A 34 -34.70 26.70 20.55
N TYR A 35 -33.52 27.08 20.08
CA TYR A 35 -33.24 28.42 19.56
C TYR A 35 -33.45 28.55 18.04
N LEU A 36 -33.52 27.43 17.32
CA LEU A 36 -33.62 27.40 15.85
C LEU A 36 -34.88 26.68 15.35
N PRO A 37 -36.10 27.11 15.72
CA PRO A 37 -37.33 26.40 15.37
C PRO A 37 -37.65 26.40 13.86
N ARG A 38 -36.98 27.25 13.07
CA ARG A 38 -37.17 27.39 11.61
C ARG A 38 -36.14 26.60 10.79
N LEU A 39 -35.29 25.82 11.45
CA LEU A 39 -34.25 25.07 10.77
C LEU A 39 -34.88 24.03 9.83
N LYS A 40 -34.42 24.04 8.58
CA LYS A 40 -34.87 23.11 7.52
C LYS A 40 -33.78 22.14 7.11
N TYR A 41 -32.52 22.50 7.33
CA TYR A 41 -31.38 21.67 7.00
C TYR A 41 -30.36 21.69 8.12
N LEU A 42 -29.94 20.50 8.53
CA LEU A 42 -28.96 20.30 9.57
C LEU A 42 -27.94 19.25 9.14
N ASP A 43 -26.67 19.61 9.23
CA ASP A 43 -25.55 18.69 9.14
C ASP A 43 -24.80 18.68 10.48
N ILE A 44 -24.79 17.51 11.12
CA ILE A 44 -24.08 17.21 12.38
C ILE A 44 -23.12 16.03 12.20
N SER A 45 -22.66 15.77 10.97
CA SER A 45 -21.74 14.68 10.66
C SER A 45 -20.47 14.74 11.49
N GLU A 46 -19.95 13.59 11.90
CA GLU A 46 -18.67 13.49 12.63
C GLU A 46 -18.61 14.39 13.89
N THR A 47 -19.75 14.61 14.52
CA THR A 47 -19.84 15.28 15.82
C THR A 47 -19.84 14.25 16.96
N LYS A 48 -19.95 14.72 18.22
CA LYS A 48 -20.09 13.86 19.40
C LYS A 48 -21.56 13.59 19.76
N VAL A 49 -22.49 13.84 18.85
CA VAL A 49 -23.91 13.59 19.06
C VAL A 49 -24.17 12.10 18.94
N ASN A 50 -24.51 11.44 20.03
CA ASN A 50 -24.95 10.04 20.06
C ASN A 50 -26.47 9.89 20.23
N ASN A 51 -27.19 10.99 20.43
CA ASN A 51 -28.64 10.99 20.61
C ASN A 51 -29.29 12.15 19.86
N ILE A 52 -30.02 11.81 18.80
CA ILE A 52 -30.74 12.78 17.95
C ILE A 52 -32.19 13.03 18.36
N THR A 53 -32.66 12.47 19.49
CA THR A 53 -34.02 12.67 20.02
C THR A 53 -34.47 14.14 20.07
N PRO A 54 -33.62 15.13 20.38
CA PRO A 54 -34.04 16.52 20.37
C PRO A 54 -34.57 17.02 19.01
N LEU A 55 -34.19 16.39 17.89
CA LEU A 55 -34.67 16.76 16.55
C LEU A 55 -36.17 16.58 16.37
N LYS A 56 -36.86 15.80 17.22
CA LYS A 56 -38.32 15.63 17.18
C LYS A 56 -39.09 16.95 17.27
N VAL A 57 -38.51 17.99 17.86
CA VAL A 57 -39.13 19.34 17.90
C VAL A 57 -39.21 20.00 16.51
N LEU A 58 -38.38 19.55 15.56
CA LEU A 58 -38.31 20.04 14.18
C LEU A 58 -39.01 19.12 13.18
N LYS A 59 -39.80 18.13 13.65
CA LYS A 59 -40.37 17.07 12.81
C LYS A 59 -41.25 17.52 11.65
N GLU A 60 -41.86 18.69 11.76
CA GLU A 60 -42.71 19.29 10.72
C GLU A 60 -41.95 20.32 9.84
N ASN A 61 -40.64 20.54 10.08
CA ASN A 61 -39.85 21.58 9.42
C ASN A 61 -38.57 21.07 8.74
N LEU A 62 -37.97 20.00 9.26
CA LEU A 62 -36.67 19.51 8.79
C LEU A 62 -36.81 18.79 7.45
N ASN A 63 -36.25 19.41 6.40
CA ASN A 63 -36.24 18.90 5.03
C ASN A 63 -34.96 18.13 4.71
N GLY A 64 -33.85 18.44 5.38
CA GLY A 64 -32.57 17.80 5.15
C GLY A 64 -31.84 17.51 6.44
N LEU A 65 -31.32 16.30 6.55
CA LEU A 65 -30.56 15.86 7.71
C LEU A 65 -29.36 15.03 7.24
N ILE A 66 -28.16 15.45 7.61
CA ILE A 66 -26.93 14.66 7.45
C ILE A 66 -26.39 14.34 8.85
N ILE A 67 -26.30 13.05 9.13
CA ILE A 67 -25.78 12.47 10.38
C ILE A 67 -24.67 11.46 10.10
N HIS A 68 -23.83 11.76 9.10
CA HIS A 68 -22.75 10.86 8.68
C HIS A 68 -21.78 10.59 9.84
N CYS A 69 -21.46 9.32 10.08
CA CYS A 69 -20.50 8.88 11.10
C CYS A 69 -20.70 9.51 12.49
N LEU A 70 -21.95 9.55 12.99
CA LEU A 70 -22.20 9.80 14.41
C LEU A 70 -21.67 8.65 15.28
N PRO A 71 -21.24 8.89 16.52
CA PRO A 71 -20.73 7.86 17.43
C PRO A 71 -21.87 6.99 18.01
N LEU A 72 -22.47 6.14 17.17
CA LEU A 72 -23.47 5.15 17.56
C LEU A 72 -22.74 3.87 17.96
N GLU A 73 -22.67 3.57 19.26
CA GLU A 73 -21.78 2.53 19.78
C GLU A 73 -22.43 1.15 19.86
N ASN A 74 -23.76 1.10 19.88
CA ASN A 74 -24.51 -0.14 20.11
C ASN A 74 -25.89 -0.10 19.42
N ASP A 75 -26.55 -1.26 19.38
CA ASP A 75 -27.85 -1.42 18.72
C ASP A 75 -28.94 -0.48 19.25
N ILE A 76 -28.89 -0.10 20.54
CA ILE A 76 -29.87 0.82 21.13
C ILE A 76 -29.71 2.21 20.49
N ASP A 77 -28.48 2.66 20.23
CA ASP A 77 -28.23 3.95 19.59
C ASP A 77 -28.74 3.98 18.14
N PHE A 78 -28.53 2.88 17.40
CA PHE A 78 -29.07 2.74 16.03
C PHE A 78 -30.60 2.67 16.01
N GLU A 79 -31.22 1.89 16.91
CA GLU A 79 -32.67 1.74 17.03
C GLU A 79 -33.34 3.07 17.43
N MET A 80 -32.77 3.79 18.41
CA MET A 80 -33.23 5.12 18.80
C MET A 80 -33.11 6.12 17.65
N THR A 81 -32.00 6.10 16.93
CA THR A 81 -31.79 6.96 15.76
C THR A 81 -32.86 6.69 14.70
N LEU A 82 -33.08 5.42 14.33
CA LEU A 82 -34.10 5.03 13.37
C LEU A 82 -35.51 5.45 13.83
N SER A 83 -35.84 5.27 15.10
CA SER A 83 -37.11 5.68 15.69
C SER A 83 -37.35 7.19 15.58
N VAL A 84 -36.30 8.00 15.78
CA VAL A 84 -36.39 9.46 15.60
C VAL A 84 -36.62 9.81 14.12
N LEU A 85 -35.89 9.17 13.20
CA LEU A 85 -36.03 9.42 11.76
C LEU A 85 -37.46 9.16 11.28
N LEU A 86 -38.12 8.10 11.76
CA LEU A 86 -39.51 7.77 11.44
C LEU A 86 -40.51 8.88 11.83
N GLU A 87 -40.16 9.74 12.79
CA GLU A 87 -41.01 10.87 13.20
C GLU A 87 -40.80 12.13 12.34
N LEU A 88 -39.70 12.25 11.57
CA LEU A 88 -39.37 13.42 10.78
C LEU A 88 -40.08 13.39 9.41
N LYS A 89 -41.21 14.09 9.29
CA LYS A 89 -42.16 13.90 8.18
C LYS A 89 -41.80 14.62 6.89
N GLU A 90 -41.06 15.72 6.99
CA GLU A 90 -40.77 16.60 5.86
C GLU A 90 -39.43 16.29 5.17
N LEU A 91 -38.75 15.20 5.54
CA LEU A 91 -37.44 14.84 4.99
C LEU A 91 -37.49 14.65 3.46
N ARG A 92 -36.51 15.28 2.81
CA ARG A 92 -36.25 15.27 1.36
C ARG A 92 -34.82 14.81 1.05
N VAL A 93 -33.89 15.12 1.95
CA VAL A 93 -32.49 14.69 1.91
C VAL A 93 -32.19 14.03 3.25
N LEU A 94 -31.79 12.77 3.21
CA LEU A 94 -31.36 12.04 4.39
C LEU A 94 -30.03 11.38 4.09
N ASP A 95 -29.05 11.63 4.94
CA ASP A 95 -27.78 10.93 4.92
C ASP A 95 -27.51 10.38 6.31
N VAL A 96 -27.55 9.07 6.40
CA VAL A 96 -27.25 8.29 7.60
C VAL A 96 -26.02 7.42 7.41
N SER A 97 -25.24 7.71 6.37
CA SER A 97 -24.10 6.89 5.99
C SER A 97 -23.11 6.77 7.15
N HIS A 98 -22.60 5.57 7.37
CA HIS A 98 -21.74 5.29 8.50
C HIS A 98 -20.64 4.32 8.09
N TYR A 99 -19.39 4.63 8.42
CA TYR A 99 -18.27 3.73 8.17
C TYR A 99 -17.94 2.88 9.42
N GLU A 100 -17.37 1.69 9.22
CA GLU A 100 -16.92 0.70 10.23
C GLU A 100 -17.98 0.06 11.15
N THR A 101 -19.00 0.81 11.58
CA THR A 101 -20.01 0.34 12.54
C THR A 101 -21.41 0.33 11.94
N ALA A 102 -22.13 -0.75 12.22
CA ALA A 102 -23.53 -0.93 11.87
C ALA A 102 -24.21 -1.74 12.98
N ALA A 103 -25.54 -1.67 13.04
CA ALA A 103 -26.34 -2.50 13.92
C ALA A 103 -25.96 -3.98 13.79
N SER A 104 -26.02 -4.74 14.89
CA SER A 104 -25.69 -6.17 14.90
C SER A 104 -26.77 -7.01 14.21
N SER A 105 -28.01 -6.50 14.16
CA SER A 105 -29.17 -7.14 13.55
C SER A 105 -30.12 -6.13 12.92
N ARG A 106 -31.03 -6.62 12.08
CA ARG A 106 -32.08 -5.81 11.46
C ARG A 106 -33.21 -5.54 12.47
N PHE A 107 -33.59 -4.28 12.62
CA PHE A 107 -34.69 -3.86 13.49
C PHE A 107 -36.08 -4.07 12.86
N ASN A 108 -37.13 -4.11 13.67
CA ASN A 108 -38.52 -4.21 13.18
C ASN A 108 -38.97 -2.89 12.54
N GLU A 109 -38.46 -1.77 13.04
CA GLU A 109 -38.68 -0.40 12.60
C GLU A 109 -38.28 -0.20 11.13
N ILE A 110 -37.42 -1.07 10.58
CA ILE A 110 -37.05 -1.05 9.17
C ILE A 110 -38.26 -1.28 8.28
N ASP A 111 -39.25 -2.08 8.70
CA ASP A 111 -40.49 -2.29 7.95
C ASP A 111 -41.27 -0.97 7.78
N LEU A 112 -41.19 -0.06 8.76
CA LEU A 112 -41.77 1.27 8.68
C LEU A 112 -40.92 2.21 7.83
N PHE A 113 -39.59 2.09 7.92
CA PHE A 113 -38.64 2.91 7.18
C PHE A 113 -38.73 2.69 5.66
N ILE A 114 -38.99 1.47 5.22
CA ILE A 114 -39.12 1.14 3.79
C ILE A 114 -40.53 1.35 3.23
N HIS A 115 -41.52 1.62 4.10
CA HIS A 115 -42.89 1.86 3.69
C HIS A 115 -43.08 3.28 3.15
N SER A 116 -44.01 3.45 2.21
CA SER A 116 -44.34 4.73 1.55
C SER A 116 -44.81 5.88 2.46
N HIS A 117 -45.02 5.62 3.76
CA HIS A 117 -45.43 6.63 4.73
C HIS A 117 -44.24 7.32 5.40
N PHE A 118 -43.07 6.67 5.42
CA PHE A 118 -41.84 7.32 5.83
C PHE A 118 -41.44 8.34 4.76
N ALA A 119 -41.07 9.56 5.17
CA ALA A 119 -40.54 10.62 4.31
C ALA A 119 -41.07 10.61 2.85
N PRO A 120 -42.40 10.81 2.61
CA PRO A 120 -43.01 10.60 1.29
C PRO A 120 -42.48 11.54 0.19
N GLN A 121 -41.72 12.56 0.58
CA GLN A 121 -41.07 13.55 -0.29
C GLN A 121 -39.55 13.34 -0.41
N ILE A 122 -39.02 12.20 0.05
CA ILE A 122 -37.60 11.86 -0.03
C ILE A 122 -37.13 11.89 -1.49
N ARG A 123 -35.99 12.55 -1.72
CA ARG A 123 -35.36 12.73 -3.04
C ARG A 123 -33.93 12.21 -3.04
N GLN A 124 -33.25 12.26 -1.90
CA GLN A 124 -31.90 11.75 -1.74
C GLN A 124 -31.84 10.97 -0.43
N LEU A 125 -31.35 9.74 -0.54
CA LEU A 125 -31.03 8.89 0.61
C LEU A 125 -29.59 8.41 0.46
N ASP A 126 -28.78 8.57 1.49
CA ASP A 126 -27.48 7.92 1.59
C ASP A 126 -27.47 7.00 2.80
N ILE A 127 -27.32 5.71 2.54
CA ILE A 127 -27.23 4.63 3.54
C ILE A 127 -25.94 3.83 3.33
N SER A 128 -24.92 4.45 2.75
CA SER A 128 -23.59 3.86 2.58
C SER A 128 -23.05 3.32 3.91
N GLY A 129 -22.40 2.16 3.89
CA GLY A 129 -22.02 1.40 5.07
C GLY A 129 -23.15 0.61 5.76
N ASN A 130 -24.39 0.76 5.29
CA ASN A 130 -25.57 0.00 5.72
C ASN A 130 -25.77 -0.02 7.25
N PRO A 131 -25.87 1.16 7.89
CA PRO A 131 -25.90 1.30 9.35
C PRO A 131 -27.02 0.49 10.02
N PHE A 132 -28.14 0.27 9.32
CA PHE A 132 -29.31 -0.42 9.88
C PHE A 132 -29.53 -1.84 9.33
N ARG A 133 -28.52 -2.44 8.69
CA ARG A 133 -28.58 -3.84 8.16
C ARG A 133 -29.75 -4.10 7.21
N LEU A 134 -30.01 -3.16 6.31
CA LEU A 134 -30.95 -3.36 5.21
C LEU A 134 -30.45 -4.48 4.29
N THR A 135 -31.37 -5.33 3.86
CA THR A 135 -31.13 -6.29 2.78
C THR A 135 -31.36 -5.63 1.43
N ILE A 136 -30.88 -6.26 0.35
CA ILE A 136 -31.18 -5.80 -1.02
C ILE A 136 -32.69 -5.74 -1.29
N ARG A 137 -33.48 -6.63 -0.66
CA ARG A 137 -34.94 -6.62 -0.75
C ARG A 137 -35.54 -5.40 -0.08
N ASP A 138 -35.01 -5.01 1.08
CA ASP A 138 -35.44 -3.79 1.78
C ASP A 138 -35.16 -2.55 0.93
N VAL A 139 -33.97 -2.47 0.30
CA VAL A 139 -33.61 -1.37 -0.60
C VAL A 139 -34.54 -1.32 -1.83
N MET A 140 -34.78 -2.46 -2.48
CA MET A 140 -35.71 -2.54 -3.61
C MET A 140 -37.13 -2.11 -3.22
N GLU A 141 -37.62 -2.56 -2.07
CA GLU A 141 -38.94 -2.21 -1.56
C GLU A 141 -39.04 -0.72 -1.25
N PHE A 142 -38.01 -0.16 -0.60
CA PHE A 142 -37.91 1.29 -0.38
C PHE A 142 -38.02 2.05 -1.70
N MET A 143 -37.26 1.67 -2.72
CA MET A 143 -37.25 2.38 -4.01
C MET A 143 -38.60 2.29 -4.73
N LYS A 144 -39.31 1.15 -4.64
CA LYS A 144 -40.68 1.00 -5.18
C LYS A 144 -41.67 1.93 -4.49
N ASN A 145 -41.54 2.06 -3.17
CA ASN A 145 -42.44 2.86 -2.34
C ASN A 145 -42.17 4.37 -2.44
N HIS A 146 -41.00 4.78 -2.93
CA HIS A 146 -40.57 6.18 -2.98
C HIS A 146 -40.23 6.65 -4.41
N SER A 147 -41.26 6.86 -5.23
CA SER A 147 -41.13 7.29 -6.64
C SER A 147 -40.50 8.66 -6.85
N ASN A 148 -40.38 9.48 -5.81
CA ASN A 148 -39.71 10.80 -5.85
C ASN A 148 -38.19 10.71 -5.65
N LEU A 149 -37.66 9.54 -5.30
CA LEU A 149 -36.23 9.33 -5.09
C LEU A 149 -35.47 9.60 -6.39
N ARG A 150 -34.38 10.37 -6.28
CA ARG A 150 -33.52 10.76 -7.40
C ARG A 150 -32.07 10.35 -7.21
N CYS A 151 -31.64 10.13 -5.97
CA CYS A 151 -30.27 9.78 -5.63
C CYS A 151 -30.27 8.77 -4.49
N LEU A 152 -29.44 7.74 -4.62
CA LEU A 152 -29.27 6.69 -3.61
C LEU A 152 -27.79 6.34 -3.43
N GLY A 153 -27.26 6.53 -2.22
CA GLY A 153 -25.90 6.13 -1.85
C GLY A 153 -25.85 4.75 -1.19
N LEU A 154 -25.04 3.85 -1.76
CA LEU A 154 -24.90 2.45 -1.37
C LEU A 154 -23.43 1.99 -1.41
N VAL A 155 -22.50 2.77 -0.87
CA VAL A 155 -21.09 2.33 -0.79
C VAL A 155 -21.00 1.25 0.30
N LEU A 156 -21.00 -0.01 -0.13
CA LEU A 156 -20.90 -1.19 0.73
C LEU A 156 -20.02 -2.24 0.08
N GLU A 157 -19.20 -2.92 0.88
CA GLU A 157 -18.36 -4.00 0.39
C GLU A 157 -19.20 -5.17 -0.15
N GLY A 158 -18.85 -5.65 -1.35
CA GLY A 158 -19.48 -6.83 -1.96
C GLY A 158 -20.90 -6.61 -2.50
N TRP A 159 -21.37 -5.36 -2.63
CA TRP A 159 -22.67 -5.06 -3.24
C TRP A 159 -22.56 -4.83 -4.75
N ASP A 160 -23.35 -5.60 -5.51
CA ASP A 160 -23.58 -5.38 -6.93
C ASP A 160 -24.84 -4.52 -7.13
N ALA A 161 -24.64 -3.29 -7.59
CA ALA A 161 -25.72 -2.35 -7.87
C ALA A 161 -26.37 -2.56 -9.25
N THR A 162 -25.92 -3.52 -10.06
CA THR A 162 -26.34 -3.71 -11.45
C THR A 162 -27.84 -3.92 -11.57
N GLU A 163 -28.41 -4.84 -10.77
CA GLU A 163 -29.85 -5.12 -10.79
C GLU A 163 -30.68 -3.88 -10.40
N LEU A 164 -30.24 -3.14 -9.37
CA LEU A 164 -30.93 -1.92 -8.94
C LEU A 164 -30.88 -0.84 -10.02
N CYS A 165 -29.72 -0.62 -10.64
CA CYS A 165 -29.56 0.36 -11.71
C CYS A 165 -30.44 0.03 -12.92
N ALA A 166 -30.56 -1.25 -13.28
CA ALA A 166 -31.42 -1.71 -14.38
C ALA A 166 -32.91 -1.51 -14.07
N GLN A 167 -33.35 -1.79 -12.84
CA GLN A 167 -34.76 -1.63 -12.44
C GLN A 167 -35.17 -0.17 -12.21
N PHE A 168 -34.23 0.69 -11.79
CA PHE A 168 -34.50 2.08 -11.44
C PHE A 168 -33.59 3.07 -12.20
N PRO A 169 -33.67 3.13 -13.54
CA PRO A 169 -32.74 3.91 -14.38
C PRO A 169 -32.83 5.43 -14.17
N ASN A 170 -33.91 5.92 -13.55
CA ASN A 170 -34.11 7.34 -13.26
C ASN A 170 -33.55 7.76 -11.88
N VAL A 171 -33.08 6.81 -11.09
CA VAL A 171 -32.42 7.07 -9.79
C VAL A 171 -30.92 7.05 -10.03
N ASP A 172 -30.26 8.12 -9.62
CA ASP A 172 -28.80 8.18 -9.64
C ASP A 172 -28.23 7.42 -8.44
N ILE A 173 -27.95 6.14 -8.66
CA ILE A 173 -27.34 5.25 -7.68
C ILE A 173 -25.82 5.38 -7.77
N PHE A 174 -25.15 5.44 -6.63
CA PHE A 174 -23.69 5.34 -6.50
C PHE A 174 -23.30 4.34 -5.39
N GLY A 175 -22.11 3.78 -5.52
CA GLY A 175 -21.65 2.63 -4.75
C GLY A 175 -21.81 1.32 -5.52
N GLY A 176 -20.86 0.40 -5.32
CA GLY A 176 -20.80 -0.88 -6.02
C GLY A 176 -19.64 -0.99 -7.01
N MET A 177 -19.72 -2.02 -7.85
CA MET A 177 -18.69 -2.43 -8.81
C MET A 177 -18.91 -1.82 -10.20
N GLY A 178 -17.87 -1.87 -11.04
CA GLY A 178 -17.88 -1.39 -12.41
C GLY A 178 -17.57 0.11 -12.53
N GLU A 179 -16.99 0.48 -13.68
CA GLU A 179 -16.42 1.82 -13.88
C GLU A 179 -17.39 2.96 -13.57
N GLU A 180 -18.63 2.87 -14.05
CA GLU A 180 -19.60 3.94 -13.86
C GLU A 180 -19.93 4.16 -12.38
N GLN A 181 -20.07 3.09 -11.58
CA GLN A 181 -20.34 3.20 -10.15
C GLN A 181 -19.13 3.71 -9.38
N ILE A 182 -17.93 3.24 -9.73
CA ILE A 182 -16.67 3.73 -9.14
C ILE A 182 -16.52 5.22 -9.43
N ARG A 183 -16.72 5.66 -10.68
CA ARG A 183 -16.62 7.08 -11.07
C ARG A 183 -17.64 7.95 -10.32
N LYS A 184 -18.88 7.49 -10.17
CA LYS A 184 -19.90 8.20 -9.40
C LYS A 184 -19.52 8.31 -7.92
N THR A 185 -19.01 7.23 -7.34
CA THR A 185 -18.59 7.18 -5.93
C THR A 185 -17.47 8.18 -5.68
N ILE A 186 -16.40 8.16 -6.48
CA ILE A 186 -15.27 9.09 -6.36
C ILE A 186 -15.74 10.54 -6.49
N LYS A 187 -16.61 10.86 -7.47
CA LYS A 187 -17.12 12.22 -7.69
C LYS A 187 -18.00 12.73 -6.54
N ARG A 188 -18.72 11.85 -5.84
CA ARG A 188 -19.65 12.21 -4.76
C ARG A 188 -19.03 12.23 -3.38
N CYS A 189 -17.97 11.46 -3.16
CA CYS A 189 -17.37 11.23 -1.85
C CYS A 189 -15.99 11.90 -1.71
N LEU A 190 -15.75 13.03 -2.39
CA LEU A 190 -14.45 13.72 -2.38
C LEU A 190 -14.01 14.18 -0.97
N ASP A 191 -14.98 14.42 -0.10
CA ASP A 191 -14.82 14.81 1.31
C ASP A 191 -14.93 13.62 2.28
N ARG A 192 -15.01 12.39 1.77
CA ARG A 192 -15.21 11.16 2.57
C ARG A 192 -14.14 10.11 2.23
N PRO A 193 -12.93 10.21 2.80
CA PRO A 193 -11.81 9.32 2.47
C PRO A 193 -12.13 7.82 2.63
N CYS A 194 -12.98 7.44 3.59
CA CYS A 194 -13.40 6.06 3.80
C CYS A 194 -14.13 5.45 2.59
N TYR A 195 -14.98 6.23 1.90
CA TYR A 195 -15.67 5.77 0.70
C TYR A 195 -14.80 5.86 -0.56
N LEU A 196 -13.82 6.77 -0.59
CA LEU A 196 -12.78 6.77 -1.63
C LEU A 196 -11.92 5.50 -1.54
N THR A 197 -11.54 5.11 -0.32
CA THR A 197 -10.81 3.86 -0.03
C THR A 197 -11.57 2.65 -0.60
N SER A 198 -12.88 2.58 -0.36
CA SER A 198 -13.73 1.52 -0.92
C SER A 198 -13.76 1.56 -2.45
N ALA A 199 -13.91 2.73 -3.06
CA ALA A 199 -13.93 2.86 -4.52
C ALA A 199 -12.60 2.45 -5.16
N PHE A 200 -11.46 2.83 -4.57
CA PHE A 200 -10.13 2.44 -5.06
C PHE A 200 -9.85 0.94 -4.88
N ASN A 201 -10.34 0.34 -3.79
CA ASN A 201 -10.26 -1.10 -3.60
C ASN A 201 -11.10 -1.87 -4.62
N ASN A 202 -12.29 -1.38 -4.99
CA ASN A 202 -13.10 -2.02 -6.04
C ASN A 202 -12.34 -2.11 -7.37
N ILE A 203 -11.63 -1.05 -7.77
CA ILE A 203 -10.76 -1.07 -8.98
C ILE A 203 -9.74 -2.21 -8.89
N SER A 204 -9.05 -2.30 -7.75
CA SER A 204 -8.01 -3.32 -7.55
C SER A 204 -8.61 -4.73 -7.51
N ASN A 205 -9.78 -4.90 -6.91
CA ASN A 205 -10.44 -6.20 -6.79
C ASN A 205 -10.93 -6.70 -8.15
N GLU A 206 -11.56 -5.83 -8.96
CA GLU A 206 -12.06 -6.18 -10.29
C GLU A 206 -10.91 -6.60 -11.22
N LEU A 207 -9.75 -5.97 -11.11
CA LEU A 207 -8.58 -6.31 -11.93
C LEU A 207 -7.76 -7.51 -11.43
N ASN A 208 -8.01 -8.00 -10.21
CA ASN A 208 -7.34 -9.19 -9.66
C ASN A 208 -8.04 -10.51 -10.03
N GLU A 209 -9.20 -10.48 -10.70
CA GLU A 209 -9.92 -11.70 -11.09
C GLU A 209 -9.22 -12.43 -12.26
N GLU A 210 -9.28 -13.77 -12.29
CA GLU A 210 -8.50 -14.59 -13.25
C GLU A 210 -8.94 -14.40 -14.73
N ASP A 211 -10.13 -13.84 -14.98
CA ASP A 211 -10.78 -13.75 -16.29
C ASP A 211 -11.09 -12.29 -16.73
N VAL A 212 -10.27 -11.33 -16.33
CA VAL A 212 -10.48 -9.91 -16.70
C VAL A 212 -10.17 -9.66 -18.17
N GLU A 213 -11.11 -9.06 -18.90
CA GLU A 213 -10.93 -8.67 -20.30
C GLU A 213 -9.77 -7.65 -20.47
N GLU A 214 -9.06 -7.73 -21.60
CA GLU A 214 -8.13 -6.65 -21.98
C GLU A 214 -8.93 -5.34 -22.12
N GLU A 215 -8.48 -4.26 -21.46
CA GLU A 215 -9.14 -2.93 -21.45
C GLU A 215 -10.49 -2.84 -20.72
N TYR A 216 -10.62 -3.56 -19.58
CA TYR A 216 -11.80 -3.48 -18.71
C TYR A 216 -12.13 -2.04 -18.23
N PHE A 217 -11.12 -1.24 -17.88
CA PHE A 217 -11.30 0.14 -17.44
C PHE A 217 -10.77 1.14 -18.46
N THR A 218 -11.31 2.35 -18.46
CA THR A 218 -10.89 3.43 -19.37
C THR A 218 -9.85 4.37 -18.75
N SER A 219 -9.11 5.08 -19.60
CA SER A 219 -8.17 6.12 -19.16
C SER A 219 -8.86 7.28 -18.43
N ASP A 220 -10.16 7.48 -18.61
CA ASP A 220 -10.92 8.49 -17.87
C ASP A 220 -11.00 8.16 -16.38
N LEU A 221 -11.11 6.87 -16.03
CA LEU A 221 -11.11 6.44 -14.64
C LEU A 221 -9.73 6.70 -14.01
N LEU A 222 -8.65 6.36 -14.72
CA LEU A 222 -7.29 6.70 -14.28
C LEU A 222 -7.14 8.21 -14.07
N GLU A 223 -7.59 9.03 -15.02
CA GLU A 223 -7.56 10.48 -14.86
C GLU A 223 -8.35 10.95 -13.62
N LEU A 224 -9.51 10.34 -13.37
CA LEU A 224 -10.32 10.67 -12.21
C LEU A 224 -9.60 10.32 -10.90
N VAL A 225 -8.94 9.15 -10.81
CA VAL A 225 -8.16 8.75 -9.63
C VAL A 225 -6.97 9.71 -9.43
N VAL A 226 -6.19 9.98 -10.48
CA VAL A 226 -5.05 10.92 -10.43
C VAL A 226 -5.51 12.30 -9.97
N ARG A 227 -6.57 12.85 -10.57
CA ARG A 227 -7.13 14.16 -10.18
C ARG A 227 -7.62 14.20 -8.75
N THR A 228 -8.16 13.09 -8.24
CA THR A 228 -8.61 12.99 -6.86
C THR A 228 -7.41 13.07 -5.92
N LEU A 229 -6.37 12.29 -6.19
CA LEU A 229 -5.15 12.25 -5.38
C LEU A 229 -4.31 13.52 -5.49
N GLU A 230 -4.37 14.28 -6.60
CA GLU A 230 -3.70 15.59 -6.73
C GLU A 230 -4.11 16.58 -5.61
N ASN A 231 -5.30 16.40 -5.00
CA ASN A 231 -5.72 17.16 -3.81
C ASN A 231 -5.14 16.56 -2.51
N LEU A 232 -3.81 16.40 -2.48
CA LEU A 232 -3.03 15.68 -1.46
C LEU A 232 -3.18 16.16 -0.01
N GLU A 233 -3.79 17.32 0.24
CA GLU A 233 -3.94 17.87 1.61
C GLU A 233 -5.05 17.20 2.42
N CYS A 234 -6.00 16.51 1.77
CA CYS A 234 -7.19 15.96 2.43
C CYS A 234 -7.28 14.42 2.41
N LEU A 235 -6.30 13.70 1.84
CA LEU A 235 -6.48 12.30 1.41
C LEU A 235 -5.39 11.33 1.88
N GLU A 236 -4.68 11.64 2.98
CA GLU A 236 -3.68 10.71 3.53
C GLU A 236 -4.29 9.33 3.81
N GLU A 237 -5.52 9.29 4.36
CA GLU A 237 -6.23 8.08 4.75
C GLU A 237 -6.52 7.10 3.61
N CYS A 238 -6.73 7.57 2.37
CA CYS A 238 -7.05 6.73 1.22
C CYS A 238 -5.96 6.70 0.15
N SER A 239 -4.80 7.30 0.46
CA SER A 239 -3.71 7.50 -0.50
C SER A 239 -3.07 6.20 -0.97
N ALA A 240 -2.90 5.25 -0.05
CA ALA A 240 -2.32 3.95 -0.34
C ALA A 240 -3.18 3.16 -1.32
N GLU A 241 -4.49 3.07 -1.08
CA GLU A 241 -5.44 2.39 -1.95
C GLU A 241 -5.57 3.12 -3.29
N GLY A 242 -5.54 4.45 -3.29
CA GLY A 242 -5.52 5.25 -4.51
C GLY A 242 -4.32 4.93 -5.39
N LEU A 243 -3.11 4.93 -4.83
CA LEU A 243 -1.88 4.59 -5.57
C LEU A 243 -1.88 3.13 -6.01
N LYS A 244 -2.29 2.20 -5.15
CA LYS A 244 -2.50 0.79 -5.52
C LYS A 244 -3.41 0.68 -6.75
N SER A 245 -4.56 1.36 -6.74
CA SER A 245 -5.51 1.33 -7.85
C SER A 245 -4.91 1.86 -9.15
N ILE A 246 -4.02 2.87 -9.08
CA ILE A 246 -3.27 3.37 -10.24
C ILE A 246 -2.36 2.28 -10.82
N THR A 247 -1.61 1.54 -10.00
CA THR A 247 -0.76 0.42 -10.47
C THR A 247 -1.56 -0.58 -11.29
N TYR A 248 -2.73 -0.99 -10.77
CA TYR A 248 -3.62 -1.92 -11.46
C TYR A 248 -4.18 -1.32 -12.77
N LEU A 249 -4.61 -0.06 -12.75
CA LEU A 249 -5.13 0.62 -13.94
C LEU A 249 -4.08 0.75 -15.04
N ILE A 250 -2.83 1.07 -14.70
CA ILE A 250 -1.74 1.17 -15.69
C ILE A 250 -1.47 -0.19 -16.32
N SER A 251 -1.44 -1.24 -15.50
CA SER A 251 -1.29 -2.62 -15.98
C SER A 251 -2.43 -3.04 -16.94
N ASN A 252 -3.68 -2.66 -16.64
CA ASN A 252 -4.84 -2.93 -17.49
C ASN A 252 -4.85 -2.13 -18.80
N LEU A 253 -4.56 -0.82 -18.72
CA LEU A 253 -4.61 0.10 -19.86
C LEU A 253 -3.42 -0.02 -20.81
N LYS A 254 -2.28 -0.50 -20.30
CA LYS A 254 -0.93 -0.42 -20.91
C LYS A 254 -0.47 1.04 -21.04
N LEU A 255 0.74 1.33 -20.58
CA LEU A 255 1.33 2.69 -20.59
C LEU A 255 1.20 3.39 -21.94
N GLU A 256 1.45 2.70 -23.04
CA GLU A 256 1.46 3.25 -24.41
C GLU A 256 0.13 3.92 -24.79
N ASN A 257 -1.00 3.44 -24.24
CA ASN A 257 -2.34 3.94 -24.50
C ASN A 257 -2.72 5.14 -23.61
N ILE A 258 -1.93 5.46 -22.59
CA ILE A 258 -2.18 6.58 -21.69
C ILE A 258 -1.65 7.87 -22.32
N ALA A 259 -2.46 8.93 -22.27
CA ALA A 259 -2.10 10.24 -22.80
C ALA A 259 -0.85 10.81 -22.10
N HIS A 260 0.05 11.41 -22.87
CA HIS A 260 1.31 11.96 -22.37
C HIS A 260 1.11 13.00 -21.24
N GLU A 261 0.08 13.84 -21.34
CA GLU A 261 -0.27 14.82 -20.30
C GLU A 261 -0.64 14.14 -18.97
N LEU A 262 -1.43 13.06 -19.03
CA LEU A 262 -1.83 12.30 -17.84
C LEU A 262 -0.62 11.60 -17.20
N LEU A 263 0.30 11.07 -18.00
CA LEU A 263 1.54 10.49 -17.48
C LEU A 263 2.45 11.51 -16.80
N ASN A 264 2.55 12.74 -17.32
CA ASN A 264 3.31 13.82 -16.67
C ASN A 264 2.68 14.25 -15.34
N ARG A 265 1.35 14.36 -15.29
CA ARG A 265 0.60 14.63 -14.07
C ARG A 265 0.79 13.54 -13.03
N LEU A 266 0.66 12.28 -13.44
CA LEU A 266 0.93 11.13 -12.60
C LEU A 266 2.38 11.13 -12.08
N THR A 267 3.37 11.37 -12.94
CA THR A 267 4.78 11.46 -12.52
C THR A 267 4.97 12.54 -11.44
N THR A 268 4.35 13.71 -11.62
CA THR A 268 4.38 14.80 -10.65
C THR A 268 3.73 14.40 -9.33
N LEU A 269 2.54 13.78 -9.38
CA LEU A 269 1.83 13.25 -8.23
C LEU A 269 2.69 12.25 -7.44
N LEU A 270 3.33 11.29 -8.12
CA LEU A 270 4.15 10.26 -7.47
C LEU A 270 5.34 10.85 -6.71
N PHE A 271 6.03 11.82 -7.33
CA PHE A 271 7.13 12.49 -6.64
C PHE A 271 6.64 13.28 -5.42
N LEU A 272 5.53 14.01 -5.55
CA LEU A 272 4.94 14.74 -4.42
C LEU A 272 4.48 13.80 -3.30
N ALA A 273 3.82 12.70 -3.65
CA ALA A 273 3.35 11.68 -2.70
C ALA A 273 4.52 11.05 -1.93
N ALA A 274 5.56 10.60 -2.65
CA ALA A 274 6.72 9.95 -2.05
C ALA A 274 7.55 10.89 -1.15
N GLU A 275 7.60 12.18 -1.47
CA GLU A 275 8.27 13.20 -0.64
C GLU A 275 7.44 13.64 0.57
N LYS A 276 6.12 13.75 0.40
CA LYS A 276 5.22 14.32 1.41
C LYS A 276 4.85 13.32 2.50
N TRP A 277 4.47 12.11 2.11
CA TRP A 277 3.86 11.16 3.02
C TRP A 277 4.90 10.25 3.67
N ASP A 278 4.92 10.23 5.00
CA ASP A 278 5.73 9.33 5.81
C ASP A 278 4.99 8.02 6.05
N ASN A 279 4.74 7.30 4.96
CA ASN A 279 3.96 6.06 4.97
C ASN A 279 4.64 5.02 4.05
N GLU A 280 5.03 3.88 4.63
CA GLU A 280 5.76 2.82 3.94
C GLU A 280 4.95 2.21 2.79
N ILE A 281 3.63 2.04 2.96
CA ILE A 281 2.73 1.46 1.97
C ILE A 281 2.58 2.41 0.77
N VAL A 282 2.38 3.69 1.04
CA VAL A 282 2.35 4.74 0.00
C VAL A 282 3.66 4.74 -0.78
N SER A 283 4.79 4.72 -0.07
CA SER A 283 6.10 4.71 -0.73
C SER A 283 6.29 3.47 -1.59
N PHE A 284 5.84 2.30 -1.14
CA PHE A 284 5.90 1.07 -1.90
C PHE A 284 5.17 1.21 -3.24
N TRP A 285 3.90 1.67 -3.22
CA TRP A 285 3.13 1.84 -4.45
C TRP A 285 3.69 2.91 -5.38
N CYS A 286 4.25 4.01 -4.83
CA CYS A 286 4.96 4.98 -5.65
C CYS A 286 6.11 4.34 -6.44
N HIS A 287 6.91 3.49 -5.79
CA HIS A 287 8.07 2.83 -6.43
C HIS A 287 7.65 1.85 -7.52
N GLU A 288 6.59 1.06 -7.31
CA GLU A 288 6.06 0.17 -8.34
C GLU A 288 5.67 0.96 -9.60
N ILE A 289 4.97 2.09 -9.43
CA ILE A 289 4.56 2.92 -10.56
C ILE A 289 5.76 3.63 -11.21
N PHE A 290 6.75 4.08 -10.44
CA PHE A 290 7.99 4.66 -11.00
C PHE A 290 8.75 3.68 -11.87
N LEU A 291 8.80 2.40 -11.49
CA LEU A 291 9.47 1.36 -12.27
C LEU A 291 8.84 1.14 -13.64
N GLU A 292 7.52 1.29 -13.74
CA GLU A 292 6.81 1.22 -15.02
C GLU A 292 7.01 2.50 -15.85
N ILE A 293 6.75 3.68 -15.26
CA ILE A 293 6.75 4.96 -15.98
C ILE A 293 8.13 5.33 -16.52
N LYS A 294 9.21 5.02 -15.78
CA LYS A 294 10.58 5.38 -16.19
C LYS A 294 11.04 4.70 -17.49
N GLU A 295 10.41 3.60 -17.88
CA GLU A 295 10.69 2.89 -19.13
C GLU A 295 9.98 3.54 -20.34
N ASP A 296 9.01 4.42 -20.09
CA ASP A 296 8.30 5.14 -21.15
C ASP A 296 9.15 6.31 -21.68
N ARG A 297 9.52 6.21 -22.97
CA ARG A 297 10.37 7.20 -23.65
C ARG A 297 9.74 8.59 -23.76
N ARG A 298 8.43 8.72 -23.56
CA ARG A 298 7.74 10.00 -23.55
C ARG A 298 8.03 10.77 -22.26
N ILE A 299 8.46 10.09 -21.20
CA ILE A 299 8.67 10.68 -19.88
C ILE A 299 10.15 11.00 -19.65
N THR A 300 10.42 12.24 -19.24
CA THR A 300 11.73 12.62 -18.73
C THR A 300 11.77 12.34 -17.24
N PHE A 301 12.38 11.22 -16.87
CA PHE A 301 12.44 10.78 -15.48
C PHE A 301 13.57 11.48 -14.70
N ASP A 302 13.24 12.09 -13.56
CA ASP A 302 14.22 12.77 -12.70
C ASP A 302 14.89 11.79 -11.74
N TYR A 303 15.98 11.17 -12.22
CA TYR A 303 16.76 10.23 -11.41
C TYR A 303 17.42 10.87 -10.18
N LYS A 304 17.69 12.18 -10.17
CA LYS A 304 18.23 12.85 -8.98
C LYS A 304 17.18 12.94 -7.89
N ARG A 305 15.99 13.45 -8.23
CA ARG A 305 14.87 13.53 -7.29
C ARG A 305 14.49 12.15 -6.78
N TYR A 306 14.49 11.15 -7.64
CA TYR A 306 14.23 9.76 -7.26
C TYR A 306 15.30 9.21 -6.31
N CYS A 307 16.59 9.47 -6.57
CA CYS A 307 17.69 9.12 -5.67
C CYS A 307 17.49 9.74 -4.28
N ASN A 308 17.11 11.02 -4.22
CA ASN A 308 16.86 11.73 -2.97
C ASN A 308 15.73 11.08 -2.16
N ILE A 309 14.64 10.67 -2.81
CA ILE A 309 13.52 9.96 -2.19
C ILE A 309 13.96 8.60 -1.64
N LEU A 310 14.76 7.84 -2.39
CA LEU A 310 15.25 6.54 -1.93
C LEU A 310 16.17 6.68 -0.71
N PHE A 311 17.02 7.71 -0.66
CA PHE A 311 17.81 8.03 0.52
C PHE A 311 16.95 8.52 1.70
N LEU A 312 15.92 9.33 1.43
CA LEU A 312 14.95 9.74 2.44
C LEU A 312 14.26 8.51 3.07
N ASN A 313 13.85 7.55 2.25
CA ASN A 313 13.24 6.30 2.70
C ASN A 313 14.18 5.44 3.55
N LEU A 314 15.47 5.35 3.18
CA LEU A 314 16.48 4.63 3.98
C LEU A 314 16.72 5.27 5.35
N ASP A 315 16.48 6.57 5.48
CA ASP A 315 16.67 7.32 6.72
C ASP A 315 15.44 7.28 7.62
N ARG A 316 14.23 7.43 7.06
CA ARG A 316 12.98 7.58 7.83
C ARG A 316 12.30 6.27 8.22
N PHE A 317 12.34 5.25 7.37
CA PHE A 317 11.60 4.00 7.60
C PHE A 317 12.38 3.04 8.48
N ARG A 318 11.69 2.14 9.18
CA ARG A 318 12.34 1.17 10.10
C ARG A 318 12.22 -0.26 9.61
N ASP A 319 11.20 -0.54 8.79
CA ASP A 319 10.98 -1.87 8.24
C ASP A 319 12.15 -2.32 7.34
N ALA A 320 12.60 -3.55 7.58
CA ALA A 320 13.73 -4.15 6.87
C ALA A 320 13.44 -4.32 5.38
N PHE A 321 12.22 -4.74 5.02
CA PHE A 321 11.86 -4.96 3.63
C PHE A 321 11.81 -3.66 2.84
N THR A 322 11.31 -2.59 3.45
CA THR A 322 11.24 -1.25 2.86
C THR A 322 12.62 -0.69 2.60
N LYS A 323 13.52 -0.75 3.59
CA LYS A 323 14.91 -0.32 3.38
C LYS A 323 15.63 -1.18 2.35
N PHE A 324 15.42 -2.49 2.36
CA PHE A 324 15.96 -3.39 1.35
C PHE A 324 15.52 -3.01 -0.06
N GLY A 325 14.21 -2.79 -0.25
CA GLY A 325 13.65 -2.32 -1.50
C GLY A 325 14.33 -1.04 -1.96
N ALA A 326 14.52 -0.05 -1.06
CA ALA A 326 15.20 1.20 -1.39
C ALA A 326 16.67 0.99 -1.85
N VAL A 327 17.44 0.14 -1.16
CA VAL A 327 18.81 -0.22 -1.58
C VAL A 327 18.81 -0.90 -2.96
N GLN A 328 17.90 -1.83 -3.21
CA GLN A 328 17.80 -2.50 -4.52
C GLN A 328 17.42 -1.53 -5.63
N LEU A 329 16.46 -0.65 -5.38
CA LEU A 329 16.02 0.38 -6.32
C LEU A 329 17.16 1.35 -6.64
N LEU A 330 17.95 1.77 -5.65
CA LEU A 330 19.14 2.59 -5.88
C LEU A 330 20.11 1.92 -6.84
N LEU A 331 20.51 0.67 -6.55
CA LEU A 331 21.56 -0.01 -7.31
C LEU A 331 21.11 -0.42 -8.71
N ASN A 332 19.90 -0.98 -8.84
CA ASN A 332 19.46 -1.66 -10.05
C ASN A 332 18.63 -0.76 -10.98
N HIS A 333 18.01 0.31 -10.46
CA HIS A 333 17.06 1.12 -11.22
C HIS A 333 17.41 2.61 -11.24
N CYS A 334 17.89 3.18 -10.14
CA CYS A 334 18.22 4.60 -10.06
C CYS A 334 19.61 4.89 -10.66
N PHE A 335 20.67 4.33 -10.08
CA PHE A 335 22.05 4.60 -10.49
C PHE A 335 22.35 4.28 -11.96
N PRO A 336 21.80 3.22 -12.58
CA PRO A 336 22.00 2.98 -14.01
C PRO A 336 21.41 4.06 -14.93
N GLY A 337 20.39 4.79 -14.47
CA GLY A 337 19.77 5.89 -15.21
C GLY A 337 20.43 7.25 -14.99
N MET A 338 21.35 7.36 -14.04
CA MET A 338 22.06 8.61 -13.72
C MET A 338 23.28 8.82 -14.61
N THR A 339 23.61 10.09 -14.88
CA THR A 339 24.89 10.41 -15.53
C THR A 339 26.05 10.21 -14.56
N GLU A 340 27.27 10.10 -15.08
CA GLU A 340 28.48 10.00 -14.25
C GLU A 340 28.66 11.22 -13.34
N ALA A 341 28.34 12.42 -13.83
CA ALA A 341 28.38 13.64 -13.04
C ALA A 341 27.40 13.59 -11.86
N ASP A 342 26.19 13.08 -12.08
CA ASP A 342 25.17 12.96 -11.04
C ASP A 342 25.54 11.89 -10.01
N LEU A 343 26.08 10.75 -10.45
CA LEU A 343 26.61 9.73 -9.54
C LEU A 343 27.78 10.26 -8.71
N ASN A 344 28.62 11.09 -9.32
CA ASN A 344 29.72 11.73 -8.60
C ASN A 344 29.22 12.71 -7.54
N GLU A 345 28.19 13.49 -7.85
CA GLU A 345 27.50 14.38 -6.91
C GLU A 345 26.88 13.59 -5.74
N VAL A 346 26.18 12.49 -6.03
CA VAL A 346 25.63 11.58 -5.01
C VAL A 346 26.73 11.04 -4.10
N GLY A 347 27.85 10.59 -4.68
CA GLY A 347 28.99 10.05 -3.94
C GLY A 347 29.66 11.05 -2.99
N VAL A 348 29.66 12.33 -3.36
CA VAL A 348 30.23 13.42 -2.53
C VAL A 348 29.20 14.13 -1.65
N THR A 349 27.98 13.58 -1.53
CA THR A 349 26.96 14.14 -0.64
C THR A 349 27.10 13.54 0.78
N PRO A 350 27.42 14.36 1.80
CA PRO A 350 27.71 13.85 3.15
C PRO A 350 26.56 13.08 3.80
N THR A 351 25.32 13.53 3.62
CA THR A 351 24.14 12.90 4.20
C THR A 351 23.90 11.50 3.63
N TYR A 352 24.11 11.30 2.33
CA TYR A 352 23.99 9.99 1.69
C TYR A 352 25.08 9.03 2.13
N MET A 353 26.33 9.48 2.22
CA MET A 353 27.42 8.62 2.71
C MET A 353 27.18 8.17 4.16
N LYS A 354 26.77 9.09 5.05
CA LYS A 354 26.38 8.75 6.43
C LYS A 354 25.21 7.78 6.47
N CYS A 355 24.17 8.02 5.67
CA CYS A 355 23.00 7.16 5.56
C CYS A 355 23.40 5.72 5.15
N LEU A 356 24.28 5.55 4.16
CA LEU A 356 24.76 4.23 3.73
C LEU A 356 25.57 3.52 4.82
N ILE A 357 26.47 4.23 5.50
CA ILE A 357 27.28 3.65 6.58
C ILE A 357 26.39 3.27 7.77
N LYS A 358 25.45 4.14 8.14
CA LYS A 358 24.44 3.86 9.19
C LYS A 358 23.63 2.62 8.86
N ASN A 359 23.06 2.56 7.67
CA ASN A 359 22.27 1.40 7.23
C ASN A 359 23.12 0.12 7.18
N ALA A 360 24.40 0.20 6.80
CA ALA A 360 25.30 -0.95 6.92
C ALA A 360 25.48 -1.37 8.38
N ALA A 361 25.72 -0.44 9.31
CA ALA A 361 25.80 -0.77 10.74
C ALA A 361 24.51 -1.43 11.24
N GLU A 362 23.35 -0.87 10.93
CA GLU A 362 22.03 -1.39 11.36
C GLU A 362 21.73 -2.81 10.85
N ILE A 363 22.25 -3.18 9.68
CA ILE A 363 22.05 -4.53 9.11
C ILE A 363 22.89 -5.58 9.85
N TYR A 364 24.09 -5.20 10.31
CA TYR A 364 25.14 -6.17 10.64
C TYR A 364 25.61 -6.16 12.08
N LEU A 365 25.38 -5.06 12.80
CA LEU A 365 25.90 -4.85 14.13
C LEU A 365 24.77 -4.86 15.16
N GLU A 366 25.15 -5.19 16.39
CA GLU A 366 24.30 -4.99 17.57
C GLU A 366 24.49 -3.59 18.13
N GLU A 367 23.48 -3.08 18.84
CA GLU A 367 23.52 -1.74 19.44
C GLU A 367 24.74 -1.55 20.36
N SER A 368 25.11 -2.58 21.13
CA SER A 368 26.29 -2.55 22.00
C SER A 368 27.59 -2.32 21.22
N GLU A 369 27.70 -2.91 20.02
CA GLU A 369 28.89 -2.81 19.18
C GLU A 369 28.99 -1.43 18.53
N VAL A 370 27.84 -0.84 18.19
CA VAL A 370 27.78 0.53 17.68
C VAL A 370 28.14 1.54 18.77
N LEU A 371 27.69 1.32 20.00
CA LEU A 371 28.08 2.15 21.15
C LEU A 371 29.59 2.07 21.42
N GLU A 372 30.19 0.88 21.37
CA GLU A 372 31.64 0.69 21.47
C GLU A 372 32.36 1.46 20.35
N LEU A 373 31.88 1.35 19.10
CA LEU A 373 32.44 2.10 17.97
C LEU A 373 32.38 3.62 18.18
N ILE A 374 31.30 4.15 18.73
CA ILE A 374 31.17 5.60 19.01
C ILE A 374 32.17 6.03 20.09
N VAL A 375 32.34 5.22 21.13
CA VAL A 375 33.30 5.49 22.23
C VAL A 375 34.74 5.45 21.73
N GLU A 376 35.10 4.47 20.91
CA GLU A 376 36.47 4.29 20.41
C GLU A 376 36.79 5.23 19.23
N GLY A 377 35.83 5.44 18.34
CA GLY A 377 35.98 6.17 17.08
C GLY A 377 35.74 7.68 17.16
N GLY A 378 35.32 8.17 18.32
CA GLY A 378 35.07 9.59 18.61
C GLY A 378 33.66 10.05 18.26
N ASP A 379 32.93 10.54 19.26
CA ASP A 379 31.53 10.95 19.14
C ASP A 379 31.28 12.05 18.10
N GLU A 380 32.20 13.00 17.95
CA GLU A 380 32.08 14.07 16.96
C GLU A 380 31.93 13.54 15.52
N ARG A 381 32.63 12.44 15.22
CA ARG A 381 32.66 11.82 13.89
C ARG A 381 31.51 10.87 13.65
N LEU A 382 31.14 10.10 14.67
CA LEU A 382 30.17 9.01 14.60
C LEU A 382 28.81 9.35 15.22
N HIS A 383 28.55 10.61 15.55
CA HIS A 383 27.29 11.05 16.19
C HIS A 383 26.03 10.59 15.44
N TYR A 384 26.09 10.47 14.11
CA TYR A 384 24.96 10.03 13.28
C TYR A 384 24.55 8.57 13.53
N LEU A 385 25.44 7.77 14.14
CA LEU A 385 25.16 6.40 14.58
C LEU A 385 24.46 6.36 15.95
N ARG A 386 24.29 7.49 16.67
CA ARG A 386 23.54 7.50 17.94
C ARG A 386 22.06 7.22 17.76
N ASP A 387 21.52 7.59 16.60
CA ASP A 387 20.17 7.25 16.18
C ASP A 387 20.13 5.86 15.53
N PHE A 388 20.79 4.89 16.16
CA PHE A 388 20.85 3.51 15.68
C PHE A 388 19.49 2.83 15.88
N CYS A 389 18.95 2.26 14.81
CA CYS A 389 17.74 1.45 14.89
C CYS A 389 18.01 0.08 14.27
N LYS A 390 18.07 -0.96 15.10
CA LYS A 390 18.11 -2.34 14.59
C LYS A 390 16.79 -2.65 13.88
N TYR A 391 16.88 -3.35 12.75
CA TYR A 391 15.70 -3.73 11.97
C TYR A 391 14.72 -4.60 12.78
N GLU A 392 13.45 -4.23 12.74
CA GLU A 392 12.35 -5.00 13.34
C GLU A 392 11.98 -6.21 12.44
N HIS A 393 11.41 -7.26 13.02
CA HIS A 393 10.71 -8.37 12.33
C HIS A 393 11.48 -9.38 11.46
N THR A 394 12.75 -9.68 11.73
CA THR A 394 13.46 -10.72 10.96
C THR A 394 14.37 -11.63 11.77
N ASP A 395 14.24 -12.93 11.53
CA ASP A 395 15.25 -13.92 11.93
C ASP A 395 16.55 -13.64 11.15
N ASN A 396 17.70 -13.67 11.82
CA ASN A 396 19.04 -13.39 11.25
C ASN A 396 19.36 -14.17 9.96
N SER A 397 18.65 -15.26 9.64
CA SER A 397 18.83 -16.06 8.42
C SER A 397 18.31 -15.39 7.14
N THR A 398 17.24 -14.60 7.21
CA THR A 398 16.60 -13.96 6.04
C THR A 398 17.34 -12.69 5.63
N ILE A 399 17.79 -11.88 6.60
CA ILE A 399 18.63 -10.70 6.34
C ILE A 399 19.95 -11.12 5.66
N ASN A 400 20.60 -12.16 6.19
CA ASN A 400 21.93 -12.56 5.76
C ASN A 400 22.00 -13.14 4.34
N CYS A 401 20.92 -13.70 3.80
CA CYS A 401 20.91 -14.25 2.44
C CYS A 401 20.50 -13.22 1.37
N ILE A 402 19.75 -12.19 1.74
CA ILE A 402 19.06 -11.29 0.79
C ILE A 402 19.68 -9.89 0.79
N PHE A 403 20.02 -9.33 1.96
CA PHE A 403 20.45 -7.92 2.10
C PHE A 403 21.92 -7.69 1.79
N GLN A 404 22.75 -8.70 2.07
CA GLN A 404 24.18 -8.49 2.26
C GLN A 404 24.98 -7.93 1.06
N PRO A 405 24.69 -8.28 -0.21
CA PRO A 405 25.55 -7.82 -1.30
C PRO A 405 25.24 -6.39 -1.75
N TYR A 406 24.06 -5.84 -1.46
CA TYR A 406 23.58 -4.62 -2.12
C TYR A 406 24.12 -3.34 -1.50
N ILE A 407 24.07 -3.19 -0.17
CA ILE A 407 24.55 -1.95 0.50
C ILE A 407 26.06 -1.74 0.27
N PHE A 408 26.84 -2.82 0.32
CA PHE A 408 28.26 -2.76 0.01
C PHE A 408 28.53 -2.57 -1.49
N ALA A 409 27.69 -3.09 -2.37
CA ALA A 409 27.81 -2.82 -3.81
C ALA A 409 27.57 -1.33 -4.12
N ILE A 410 26.61 -0.69 -3.44
CA ILE A 410 26.37 0.76 -3.54
C ILE A 410 27.60 1.54 -3.08
N ILE A 411 28.06 1.30 -1.84
CA ILE A 411 29.21 2.00 -1.29
C ILE A 411 30.43 1.80 -2.20
N LYS A 412 30.70 0.57 -2.62
CA LYS A 412 31.78 0.25 -3.56
C LYS A 412 31.64 1.02 -4.86
N LYS A 413 30.45 1.06 -5.46
CA LYS A 413 30.20 1.77 -6.72
C LYS A 413 30.47 3.26 -6.59
N LEU A 414 30.08 3.87 -5.47
CA LEU A 414 30.32 5.29 -5.23
C LEU A 414 31.80 5.61 -4.97
N ILE A 415 32.55 4.76 -4.25
CA ILE A 415 33.94 5.05 -3.88
C ILE A 415 34.96 4.62 -4.94
N ALA A 416 34.67 3.61 -5.77
CA ALA A 416 35.68 2.98 -6.64
C ALA A 416 36.40 3.96 -7.59
N GLU A 417 35.70 4.98 -8.07
CA GLU A 417 36.21 5.92 -9.07
C GLU A 417 36.01 7.39 -8.66
N ASN A 418 35.66 7.65 -7.39
CA ASN A 418 35.41 9.00 -6.87
C ASN A 418 36.19 9.23 -5.57
N LEU A 419 37.29 9.98 -5.68
CA LEU A 419 38.17 10.32 -4.55
C LEU A 419 37.45 11.14 -3.46
N GLY A 420 36.46 11.96 -3.83
CA GLY A 420 35.65 12.70 -2.86
C GLY A 420 34.78 11.75 -2.03
N ALA A 421 34.12 10.80 -2.68
CA ALA A 421 33.32 9.77 -2.01
C ALA A 421 34.18 8.89 -1.09
N CYS A 422 35.37 8.47 -1.55
CA CYS A 422 36.37 7.79 -0.72
C CYS A 422 36.71 8.59 0.54
N ARG A 423 37.00 9.89 0.38
CA ARG A 423 37.33 10.77 1.50
C ARG A 423 36.19 10.86 2.50
N LEU A 424 34.96 11.05 2.04
CA LEU A 424 33.78 11.12 2.94
C LEU A 424 33.54 9.79 3.65
N ALA A 425 33.72 8.66 2.97
CA ALA A 425 33.59 7.35 3.61
C ALA A 425 34.60 7.18 4.76
N ILE A 426 35.83 7.66 4.60
CA ILE A 426 36.85 7.65 5.66
C ILE A 426 36.49 8.66 6.76
N GLU A 427 36.11 9.88 6.38
CA GLU A 427 35.79 10.96 7.31
C GLU A 427 34.60 10.62 8.20
N PHE A 428 33.62 9.86 7.71
CA PHE A 428 32.46 9.43 8.49
C PHE A 428 32.62 8.04 9.14
N GLY A 429 33.84 7.54 9.22
CA GLY A 429 34.17 6.32 9.97
C GLY A 429 33.74 5.01 9.30
N GLY A 430 33.63 5.03 7.97
CA GLY A 430 33.29 3.85 7.18
C GLY A 430 34.31 2.72 7.34
N ILE A 431 35.59 3.01 7.57
CA ILE A 431 36.61 1.96 7.80
C ILE A 431 36.33 1.22 9.12
N GLU A 432 36.03 1.96 10.18
CA GLU A 432 35.77 1.45 11.52
C GLU A 432 34.53 0.57 11.52
N VAL A 433 33.42 1.08 10.97
CA VAL A 433 32.16 0.33 10.84
C VAL A 433 32.37 -0.94 10.01
N MET A 434 33.00 -0.84 8.83
CA MET A 434 33.25 -2.01 7.97
C MET A 434 34.15 -3.05 8.64
N THR A 435 35.14 -2.59 9.41
CA THR A 435 36.05 -3.46 10.16
C THR A 435 35.29 -4.23 11.23
N GLN A 436 34.40 -3.56 11.98
CA GLN A 436 33.58 -4.21 12.99
C GLN A 436 32.63 -5.23 12.36
N ILE A 437 31.96 -4.87 11.26
CA ILE A 437 31.09 -5.80 10.51
C ILE A 437 31.88 -7.06 10.07
N LEU A 438 33.09 -6.88 9.54
CA LEU A 438 33.96 -7.98 9.16
C LEU A 438 34.35 -8.88 10.33
N GLN A 439 34.57 -8.32 11.52
CA GLN A 439 34.85 -9.10 12.72
C GLN A 439 33.63 -9.93 13.13
N GLN A 440 32.43 -9.34 13.11
CA GLN A 440 31.20 -10.05 13.46
C GLN A 440 30.88 -11.19 12.50
N LEU A 441 30.96 -10.96 11.20
CA LEU A 441 30.77 -12.02 10.20
C LEU A 441 31.77 -13.17 10.38
N ARG A 442 33.02 -12.88 10.78
CA ARG A 442 34.02 -13.91 11.09
C ARG A 442 33.66 -14.72 12.34
N LEU A 443 33.14 -14.07 13.39
CA LEU A 443 32.71 -14.74 14.62
C LEU A 443 31.52 -15.66 14.35
N GLN A 444 30.53 -15.20 13.59
CA GLN A 444 29.37 -16.01 13.18
C GLN A 444 29.80 -17.26 12.38
N VAL A 445 30.74 -17.11 11.44
CA VAL A 445 31.28 -18.26 10.67
C VAL A 445 32.02 -19.25 11.58
N ARG A 446 32.73 -18.78 12.61
CA ARG A 446 33.44 -19.66 13.56
C ARG A 446 32.47 -20.40 14.48
N ALA A 447 31.45 -19.73 15.02
CA ALA A 447 30.41 -20.35 15.83
C ALA A 447 29.65 -21.45 15.08
N ASN A 448 29.30 -21.19 13.81
CA ASN A 448 28.64 -22.16 12.94
C ASN A 448 29.52 -23.36 12.54
N LYS A 449 30.86 -23.23 12.64
CA LYS A 449 31.82 -24.32 12.43
C LYS A 449 31.99 -25.20 13.67
N SER A 450 31.93 -24.62 14.87
CA SER A 450 31.97 -25.39 16.14
C SER A 450 30.72 -26.23 16.37
N ASP A 451 29.56 -25.85 15.84
CA ASP A 451 28.32 -26.65 15.90
C ASP A 451 28.27 -27.79 14.86
N ASN A 452 29.23 -27.85 13.93
CA ASN A 452 29.29 -28.82 12.83
C ASN A 452 30.49 -29.78 12.92
N SER A 453 31.20 -29.85 14.05
CA SER A 453 32.28 -30.82 14.25
C SER A 453 31.74 -32.24 14.48
N SER A 454 31.15 -32.83 13.44
CA SER A 454 31.17 -34.28 13.20
C SER A 454 31.73 -34.52 11.80
N GLY A 455 33.06 -34.50 11.71
CA GLY A 455 33.90 -35.18 10.72
C GLY A 455 33.62 -34.96 9.22
N ALA A 456 34.34 -34.02 8.60
CA ALA A 456 34.84 -34.17 7.23
C ALA A 456 36.00 -33.19 6.97
N GLU A 457 37.17 -33.71 6.57
CA GLU A 457 38.34 -32.93 6.14
C GLU A 457 38.04 -32.15 4.84
N TYR A 458 38.46 -30.89 4.76
CA TYR A 458 38.33 -30.05 3.56
C TYR A 458 39.63 -30.01 2.76
N GLN A 459 39.56 -30.31 1.46
CA GLN A 459 40.61 -30.02 0.48
C GLN A 459 40.45 -28.58 -0.07
N GLU A 460 41.57 -27.85 -0.21
CA GLU A 460 41.64 -26.54 -0.87
C GLU A 460 41.24 -26.64 -2.35
N LEU A 461 40.19 -25.91 -2.75
CA LEU A 461 39.77 -25.77 -4.15
C LEU A 461 40.11 -24.38 -4.69
N THR A 462 40.73 -24.40 -5.87
CA THR A 462 41.32 -23.29 -6.62
C THR A 462 40.32 -22.24 -7.14
N ARG A 463 40.81 -21.00 -7.25
CA ARG A 463 40.23 -19.73 -7.77
C ARG A 463 39.02 -19.82 -8.74
N PRO A 464 37.94 -19.03 -8.56
CA PRO A 464 36.89 -18.87 -9.56
C PRO A 464 37.16 -17.71 -10.55
N LYS A 465 36.88 -17.95 -11.84
CA LYS A 465 36.82 -16.93 -12.92
C LYS A 465 35.43 -16.27 -12.96
N CYS A 466 35.37 -15.02 -13.43
CA CYS A 466 34.16 -14.19 -13.57
C CYS A 466 32.99 -14.89 -14.27
N ILE A 467 31.76 -14.59 -13.82
CA ILE A 467 30.49 -14.99 -14.44
C ILE A 467 29.91 -13.76 -15.15
N GLU A 468 29.64 -13.88 -16.45
CA GLU A 468 28.92 -12.90 -17.28
C GLU A 468 27.41 -12.94 -17.02
N GLN A 469 26.75 -11.78 -17.15
CA GLN A 469 25.28 -11.62 -17.01
C GLN A 469 24.52 -12.44 -18.07
N THR A 470 23.43 -13.13 -17.68
CA THR A 470 22.55 -13.84 -18.64
C THR A 470 21.08 -13.63 -18.29
N THR A 471 20.26 -13.36 -19.30
CA THR A 471 18.80 -13.15 -19.22
C THR A 471 18.04 -14.47 -19.15
N MET A 472 17.06 -14.58 -18.25
CA MET A 472 16.18 -15.74 -18.10
C MET A 472 14.92 -15.60 -18.97
N ARG A 473 14.54 -16.63 -19.73
CA ARG A 473 13.24 -16.74 -20.41
C ARG A 473 12.60 -18.09 -20.07
N ILE A 474 11.38 -18.06 -19.53
CA ILE A 474 10.60 -19.25 -19.18
C ILE A 474 9.51 -19.45 -20.23
N LYS A 475 9.39 -20.67 -20.78
CA LYS A 475 8.29 -21.06 -21.66
C LYS A 475 7.64 -22.33 -21.13
N ALA A 476 6.40 -22.23 -20.67
CA ALA A 476 5.60 -23.39 -20.28
C ALA A 476 4.81 -23.89 -21.50
N SER A 477 4.74 -25.21 -21.71
CA SER A 477 3.85 -25.79 -22.73
C SER A 477 3.12 -27.01 -22.19
N ARG A 478 1.81 -27.09 -22.43
CA ARG A 478 1.04 -28.33 -22.25
C ARG A 478 1.15 -29.13 -23.54
N ARG A 479 1.58 -30.39 -23.44
CA ARG A 479 1.42 -31.35 -24.55
C ARG A 479 0.01 -31.93 -24.47
N ASP A 480 -0.88 -31.44 -25.33
CA ASP A 480 -2.15 -32.12 -25.60
C ASP A 480 -1.91 -33.26 -26.60
N GLY A 481 -2.29 -34.46 -26.20
CA GLY A 481 -2.11 -35.68 -27.00
C GLY A 481 -2.56 -36.94 -26.27
N GLU A 482 -3.88 -37.15 -26.27
CA GLU A 482 -4.62 -38.41 -26.17
C GLU A 482 -4.41 -39.42 -25.02
N GLN A 483 -5.58 -39.82 -24.50
CA GLN A 483 -5.92 -40.95 -23.63
C GLN A 483 -5.74 -40.79 -22.11
N ARG A 484 -6.91 -40.61 -21.48
CA ARG A 484 -7.24 -40.78 -20.06
C ARG A 484 -6.51 -41.97 -19.41
N ARG A 485 -5.33 -41.74 -18.82
CA ARG A 485 -4.82 -42.47 -17.65
C ARG A 485 -4.03 -41.51 -16.76
N ARG A 486 -4.20 -41.67 -15.44
CA ARG A 486 -3.67 -40.81 -14.37
C ARG A 486 -2.14 -40.64 -14.50
N GLY A 487 -1.69 -39.39 -14.51
CA GLY A 487 -0.27 -39.01 -14.51
C GLY A 487 0.09 -38.03 -15.63
N GLY A 488 -0.26 -36.75 -15.49
CA GLY A 488 0.26 -35.69 -16.34
C GLY A 488 1.67 -35.27 -15.90
N SER A 489 2.48 -34.75 -16.82
CA SER A 489 3.76 -34.12 -16.47
C SER A 489 3.84 -32.71 -17.04
N VAL A 490 4.46 -31.79 -16.29
CA VAL A 490 4.73 -30.41 -16.74
C VAL A 490 6.21 -30.33 -17.10
N GLY A 491 6.50 -29.89 -18.33
CA GLY A 491 7.85 -29.64 -18.82
C GLY A 491 8.21 -28.16 -18.73
N ILE A 492 9.33 -27.83 -18.10
CA ILE A 492 9.91 -26.49 -18.07
C ILE A 492 11.21 -26.53 -18.88
N GLU A 493 11.27 -25.68 -19.91
CA GLU A 493 12.46 -25.44 -20.71
C GLU A 493 13.16 -24.18 -20.21
N ILE A 494 14.43 -24.32 -19.79
CA ILE A 494 15.25 -23.21 -19.31
C ILE A 494 16.45 -23.05 -20.23
N TYR A 495 16.63 -21.84 -20.78
CA TYR A 495 17.72 -21.54 -21.70
C TYR A 495 18.84 -20.76 -20.98
N PHE A 496 20.08 -21.27 -21.07
CA PHE A 496 21.30 -20.60 -20.62
C PHE A 496 22.20 -20.35 -21.83
N GLY A 497 22.13 -19.15 -22.41
CA GLY A 497 22.75 -18.87 -23.71
C GLY A 497 22.21 -19.80 -24.81
N ASN A 498 23.08 -20.56 -25.47
CA ASN A 498 22.70 -21.53 -26.53
C ASN A 498 22.38 -22.94 -26.00
N ARG A 499 22.27 -23.14 -24.68
CA ARG A 499 22.02 -24.46 -24.08
C ARG A 499 20.62 -24.54 -23.47
N LEU A 500 19.91 -25.63 -23.77
CA LEU A 500 18.58 -25.95 -23.26
C LEU A 500 18.68 -26.96 -22.12
N LEU A 501 18.06 -26.63 -20.98
CA LEU A 501 17.82 -27.55 -19.87
C LEU A 501 16.32 -27.88 -19.82
N ASN A 502 15.99 -29.17 -19.95
CA ASN A 502 14.62 -29.67 -19.87
C ASN A 502 14.38 -30.32 -18.51
N LEU A 503 13.41 -29.78 -17.76
CA LEU A 503 12.96 -30.32 -16.48
C LEU A 503 11.53 -30.83 -16.64
N THR A 504 11.28 -32.08 -16.26
CA THR A 504 9.96 -32.70 -16.36
C THR A 504 9.50 -33.15 -14.98
N PHE A 505 8.33 -32.69 -14.54
CA PHE A 505 7.78 -33.01 -13.22
C PHE A 505 6.54 -33.89 -13.34
N PRO A 506 6.43 -34.98 -12.57
CA PRO A 506 5.19 -35.77 -12.48
C PRO A 506 4.17 -35.08 -11.58
N VAL A 507 2.91 -34.98 -12.02
CA VAL A 507 1.80 -34.48 -11.21
C VAL A 507 1.20 -35.65 -10.43
N THR A 508 1.41 -35.71 -9.11
CA THR A 508 0.74 -36.67 -8.23
C THR A 508 -0.59 -36.10 -7.77
N SER A 509 -1.69 -36.76 -8.17
CA SER A 509 -3.04 -36.48 -7.68
C SER A 509 -3.19 -37.14 -6.30
N ASP A 510 -3.14 -36.36 -5.24
CA ASP A 510 -3.82 -36.61 -3.96
C ASP A 510 -3.52 -35.42 -3.03
N ASP A 511 -4.32 -34.35 -3.16
CA ASP A 511 -4.68 -33.45 -2.07
C ASP A 511 -5.76 -32.46 -2.57
N GLU A 512 -6.98 -32.58 -2.02
CA GLU A 512 -8.16 -31.74 -2.34
C GLU A 512 -8.11 -30.35 -1.69
N LYS A 513 -7.02 -29.60 -1.89
CA LYS A 513 -6.93 -28.18 -1.55
C LYS A 513 -6.30 -27.40 -2.70
N GLY A 514 -6.91 -26.27 -3.05
CA GLY A 514 -6.60 -25.43 -4.22
C GLY A 514 -5.15 -24.92 -4.34
N PRO A 515 -4.85 -24.09 -5.36
CA PRO A 515 -3.51 -23.97 -5.93
C PRO A 515 -2.58 -23.10 -5.06
N TYR A 516 -1.98 -23.70 -4.05
CA TYR A 516 -0.76 -23.19 -3.40
C TYR A 516 0.39 -24.14 -3.72
N TRP A 517 1.14 -23.87 -4.80
CA TRP A 517 2.44 -24.49 -5.02
C TRP A 517 3.45 -23.44 -5.49
N CYS A 518 4.11 -22.80 -4.55
CA CYS A 518 5.43 -22.22 -4.76
C CYS A 518 6.46 -23.25 -4.23
N GLN A 519 6.93 -24.15 -5.09
CA GLN A 519 8.13 -24.94 -4.79
C GLN A 519 9.34 -24.14 -5.26
N GLU A 520 10.15 -23.67 -4.31
CA GLU A 520 11.41 -22.99 -4.58
C GLU A 520 12.42 -24.00 -5.17
N ILE A 521 12.70 -23.90 -6.48
CA ILE A 521 13.73 -24.72 -7.13
C ILE A 521 15.03 -23.92 -7.15
N ARG A 522 16.01 -24.34 -6.34
CA ARG A 522 17.36 -23.77 -6.35
C ARG A 522 18.23 -24.51 -7.35
N ILE A 523 18.66 -23.80 -8.41
CA ILE A 523 19.66 -24.29 -9.37
C ILE A 523 20.97 -23.58 -9.07
N CYS A 524 21.98 -24.33 -8.60
CA CYS A 524 23.35 -23.83 -8.47
C CYS A 524 24.21 -24.44 -9.59
N LEU A 525 24.96 -23.59 -10.28
CA LEU A 525 25.97 -24.02 -11.25
C LEU A 525 27.34 -23.98 -10.56
N GLU A 526 27.98 -25.14 -10.45
CA GLU A 526 29.32 -25.26 -9.90
C GLU A 526 30.23 -25.93 -10.94
N ASN A 527 31.27 -25.23 -11.39
CA ASN A 527 32.32 -25.74 -12.30
C ASN A 527 31.80 -26.57 -13.50
N ASP A 528 31.00 -25.96 -14.38
CA ASP A 528 30.45 -26.59 -15.59
C ASP A 528 29.62 -27.87 -15.35
N ARG A 529 29.15 -28.13 -14.13
CA ARG A 529 28.19 -29.20 -13.82
C ARG A 529 26.95 -28.66 -13.12
N THR A 530 25.79 -29.09 -13.61
CA THR A 530 24.48 -28.78 -13.03
C THR A 530 24.21 -29.73 -11.86
N VAL A 531 23.97 -29.20 -10.65
CA VAL A 531 23.49 -29.97 -9.51
C VAL A 531 22.06 -29.52 -9.18
N ILE A 532 21.12 -30.46 -9.19
CA ILE A 532 19.72 -30.21 -8.82
C ILE A 532 19.50 -30.75 -7.41
N ALA A 533 19.15 -29.90 -6.46
CA ALA A 533 18.75 -30.31 -5.12
C ALA A 533 17.22 -30.31 -5.01
N ASN A 534 16.64 -31.44 -4.61
CA ASN A 534 15.21 -31.57 -4.37
C ASN A 534 14.96 -31.64 -2.84
N THR A 535 14.27 -30.66 -2.28
CA THR A 535 13.97 -30.61 -0.84
C THR A 535 12.66 -31.33 -0.57
N ASN A 536 12.75 -32.63 -0.28
CA ASN A 536 11.63 -33.38 0.31
C ASN A 536 11.94 -33.71 1.78
N LYS A 537 10.97 -33.41 2.64
CA LYS A 537 10.87 -33.55 4.11
C LYS A 537 12.07 -34.09 4.93
N GLN A 538 12.33 -33.36 6.02
CA GLN A 538 13.07 -33.75 7.23
C GLN A 538 14.54 -34.14 7.01
N THR A 539 15.38 -33.13 6.80
CA THR A 539 16.56 -32.86 7.65
C THR A 539 17.23 -31.58 7.16
N ASN A 540 17.47 -30.66 8.09
CA ASN A 540 18.27 -29.47 7.89
C ASN A 540 19.70 -29.85 7.45
N LYS A 541 20.25 -29.04 6.52
CA LYS A 541 21.67 -28.72 6.27
C LYS A 541 22.04 -28.82 4.79
N LEU A 542 21.88 -27.71 4.09
CA LEU A 542 22.69 -27.36 2.91
C LEU A 542 22.98 -25.86 3.01
N SER A 543 23.90 -25.53 3.91
CA SER A 543 24.46 -24.19 4.11
C SER A 543 25.37 -23.82 2.94
N LEU A 544 25.03 -22.74 2.24
CA LEU A 544 25.78 -22.10 1.17
C LEU A 544 27.20 -21.73 1.63
N TYR A 545 28.21 -22.43 1.12
CA TYR A 545 29.62 -22.06 1.23
C TYR A 545 30.03 -21.22 0.02
N PHE A 546 29.74 -19.91 0.02
CA PHE A 546 30.33 -18.96 -0.96
C PHE A 546 30.77 -17.61 -0.35
N ILE A 547 30.66 -17.45 0.97
CA ILE A 547 30.70 -16.13 1.64
C ILE A 547 32.11 -15.59 1.89
N THR A 548 33.17 -16.39 1.87
CA THR A 548 34.49 -15.91 2.36
C THR A 548 35.38 -15.22 1.31
N PHE A 549 35.10 -15.34 0.01
CA PHE A 549 36.08 -14.98 -1.02
C PHE A 549 35.92 -13.59 -1.69
N ARG A 550 34.82 -12.85 -1.47
CA ARG A 550 34.63 -11.51 -2.09
C ARG A 550 35.03 -10.32 -1.22
N LEU A 551 35.02 -10.44 0.11
CA LEU A 551 35.46 -9.36 1.03
C LEU A 551 36.98 -9.12 1.02
N LEU A 552 37.78 -10.10 0.59
CA LEU A 552 39.24 -9.98 0.48
C LEU A 552 39.72 -9.04 -0.64
N TYR A 553 38.83 -8.59 -1.53
CA TYR A 553 39.15 -7.64 -2.60
C TYR A 553 38.88 -6.17 -2.23
N ILE A 554 38.39 -5.89 -1.01
CA ILE A 554 38.05 -4.54 -0.57
C ILE A 554 39.26 -3.80 0.05
N LEU A 555 40.22 -4.52 0.64
CA LEU A 555 41.38 -3.89 1.29
C LEU A 555 42.59 -3.55 0.40
N PRO A 556 42.92 -4.22 -0.73
CA PRO A 556 44.13 -3.87 -1.46
C PRO A 556 44.06 -2.55 -2.26
N ALA A 557 42.86 -2.06 -2.57
CA ALA A 557 42.70 -0.81 -3.33
C ALA A 557 42.87 0.45 -2.47
N ALA A 558 42.66 0.34 -1.15
CA ALA A 558 42.83 1.46 -0.20
C ALA A 558 44.21 1.49 0.49
N ILE A 559 45.06 0.49 0.26
CA ILE A 559 46.39 0.38 0.90
C ILE A 559 47.53 0.72 -0.10
N ASN A 560 47.21 1.07 -1.34
CA ASN A 560 48.19 1.46 -2.36
C ASN A 560 47.97 2.89 -2.92
N ILE A 561 47.51 3.84 -2.10
CA ILE A 561 47.65 5.29 -2.31
C ILE A 561 47.91 5.98 -0.97
#